data_AF-A0A2V8SXK3-F1
#
_entry.id   AF-A0A2V8SXK3-F1
#
_cell.length_a   1.000
_cell.length_b   1.000
_cell.length_c   1.000
_cell.angle_alpha   90.00
_cell.angle_beta   90.00
_cell.angle_gamma   90.00
#
_symmetry.space_group_name_H-M   'P 1'
#
loop_
_entity.id
_entity.type
_entity.pdbx_description
1 polymer ?
#
loop_
_entity_poly.entity_id
_entity_poly.type
_entity_poly.pdbx_seq_one_letter_code
_entity_poly.pdbx_strand_id
1 'polypeptide(L)'
;MTRSSTLILIAAIAITSFLAAPALGQFTIPKIKIPKIPKTNAPATPTNTDTPTSSEAGVTSSSDSSSPATGDSSVRGVPISGAKITFSNSPDGSNPKTSFTSSENIYGRLDLGGRTMYDAFGWKAMGNRDFYYVSYWVQIRPASGKDGWEHDWHNGRGYTLVTKEEAQKTYWNFDVLPDPAKASTLTSALPDELEYYKGVSGMWPLIADMDSARRTFPQNGNYTVDMTIFGDSYDDWGKPAGDFEKFRTVSANLAFQFSGSDGQRLASGYEKARDAIEAAKNRKEMLHAMPDWWYKPATGVTDAKLAPARLVPLIKGFIGQWNLTYMKHMVINFTGPLWVIQKNDLGIPEYRMVKPYIYVIYKEAKDNSCQVGALYMRESYSGAGTYGQPYLGGIRDVQYIDCAVVK
;
A
#
# COMPACT_ATOMS: atom_id res chain seq x y z
N MET A 1 38.97 -72.96 -18.71
CA MET A 1 37.76 -73.54 -19.35
C MET A 1 36.55 -72.72 -18.91
N THR A 2 35.81 -72.22 -19.92
CA THR A 2 34.38 -71.79 -19.95
C THR A 2 33.89 -70.76 -18.91
N ARG A 3 33.70 -69.49 -19.30
CA ARG A 3 32.47 -68.84 -19.87
C ARG A 3 31.37 -68.60 -18.83
N SER A 4 31.06 -67.35 -18.46
CA SER A 4 30.11 -66.41 -19.10
C SER A 4 28.67 -66.59 -18.58
N SER A 5 28.01 -65.49 -18.16
CA SER A 5 26.76 -64.99 -18.76
C SER A 5 26.12 -63.84 -17.99
N THR A 6 25.97 -62.74 -18.73
CA THR A 6 25.01 -61.64 -18.60
C THR A 6 23.57 -62.15 -18.50
N LEU A 7 22.73 -61.48 -17.70
CA LEU A 7 21.27 -61.54 -17.89
C LEU A 7 20.69 -60.14 -17.69
N ILE A 8 20.31 -59.56 -18.83
CA ILE A 8 19.53 -58.34 -19.00
C ILE A 8 18.06 -58.73 -18.82
N LEU A 9 17.32 -58.02 -17.97
CA LEU A 9 15.86 -58.07 -17.97
C LEU A 9 15.31 -56.69 -18.37
N ILE A 10 14.77 -56.64 -19.58
CA ILE A 10 13.96 -55.55 -20.11
C ILE A 10 12.53 -55.82 -19.63
N ALA A 11 11.95 -54.89 -18.87
CA ALA A 11 10.51 -54.85 -18.64
C ALA A 11 9.96 -53.59 -19.32
N ALA A 12 9.27 -53.81 -20.43
CA ALA A 12 8.45 -52.81 -21.09
C ALA A 12 7.15 -52.63 -20.29
N ILE A 13 6.90 -51.40 -19.80
CA ILE A 13 5.57 -51.01 -19.30
C ILE A 13 5.02 -50.00 -20.29
N ALA A 14 4.00 -50.43 -21.02
CA ALA A 14 3.12 -49.59 -21.80
C ALA A 14 2.30 -48.71 -20.82
N ILE A 15 2.42 -47.39 -20.94
CA ILE A 15 1.51 -46.44 -20.29
C ILE A 15 0.44 -46.08 -21.31
N THR A 16 -0.69 -46.77 -21.23
CA THR A 16 -1.94 -46.32 -21.83
C THR A 16 -2.50 -45.18 -21.02
N SER A 17 -2.69 -44.05 -21.67
CA SER A 17 -3.38 -42.86 -21.19
C SER A 17 -4.85 -43.14 -20.90
N PHE A 18 -5.28 -42.93 -19.65
CA PHE A 18 -6.67 -42.68 -19.28
C PHE A 18 -6.74 -41.42 -18.43
N LEU A 19 -7.46 -40.43 -18.94
CA LEU A 19 -7.93 -39.26 -18.21
C LEU A 19 -9.05 -39.71 -17.26
N ALA A 20 -8.81 -39.65 -15.95
CA ALA A 20 -9.86 -39.69 -14.95
C ALA A 20 -9.81 -38.38 -14.15
N ALA A 21 -10.93 -37.64 -14.16
CA ALA A 21 -11.11 -36.47 -13.32
C ALA A 21 -11.06 -36.89 -11.84
N PRO A 22 -10.41 -36.12 -10.95
CA PRO A 22 -10.49 -36.42 -9.53
C PRO A 22 -11.91 -36.12 -9.03
N ALA A 23 -12.58 -37.16 -8.56
CA ALA A 23 -13.75 -37.02 -7.70
C ALA A 23 -13.34 -36.28 -6.42
N LEU A 24 -13.89 -35.08 -6.22
CA LEU A 24 -13.77 -34.34 -4.98
C LEU A 24 -14.49 -35.12 -3.88
N GLY A 25 -13.73 -35.78 -3.02
CA GLY A 25 -14.22 -36.32 -1.76
C GLY A 25 -14.71 -35.17 -0.87
N GLN A 26 -16.02 -35.02 -0.76
CA GLN A 26 -16.66 -34.08 0.13
C GLN A 26 -16.50 -34.59 1.57
N PHE A 27 -15.62 -33.96 2.35
CA PHE A 27 -15.52 -34.22 3.79
C PHE A 27 -16.84 -33.82 4.46
N THR A 28 -17.56 -34.78 5.03
CA THR A 28 -18.73 -34.54 5.88
C THR A 28 -18.25 -34.03 7.24
N ILE A 29 -18.37 -32.72 7.46
CA ILE A 29 -18.16 -32.11 8.78
C ILE A 29 -19.32 -32.55 9.69
N PRO A 30 -19.07 -33.20 10.84
CA PRO A 30 -20.14 -33.52 11.77
C PRO A 30 -20.76 -32.23 12.32
N LYS A 31 -22.10 -32.15 12.30
CA LYS A 31 -22.87 -31.04 12.89
C LYS A 31 -22.55 -30.93 14.38
N ILE A 32 -21.77 -29.93 14.76
CA ILE A 32 -21.59 -29.54 16.15
C ILE A 32 -22.94 -29.00 16.65
N LYS A 33 -23.56 -29.70 17.62
CA LYS A 33 -24.74 -29.20 18.33
C LYS A 33 -24.31 -28.09 19.29
N ILE A 34 -24.57 -26.86 18.91
CA ILE A 34 -24.41 -25.70 19.78
C ILE A 34 -25.49 -25.78 20.88
N PRO A 35 -25.14 -25.68 22.18
CA PRO A 35 -26.11 -25.63 23.27
C PRO A 35 -27.05 -24.43 23.09
N LYS A 36 -28.36 -24.65 23.28
CA LYS A 36 -29.35 -23.55 23.30
C LYS A 36 -29.04 -22.62 24.47
N ILE A 37 -28.66 -21.39 24.15
CA ILE A 37 -28.59 -20.29 25.11
C ILE A 37 -30.03 -19.97 25.54
N PRO A 38 -30.35 -19.94 26.84
CA PRO A 38 -31.67 -19.52 27.32
C PRO A 38 -31.92 -18.06 26.92
N LYS A 39 -33.11 -17.79 26.37
CA LYS A 39 -33.58 -16.42 26.13
C LYS A 39 -33.84 -15.76 27.47
N THR A 40 -32.96 -14.85 27.87
CA THR A 40 -33.23 -13.92 28.96
C THR A 40 -34.08 -12.77 28.45
N ASN A 41 -35.16 -12.48 29.18
CA ASN A 41 -36.19 -11.51 28.85
C ASN A 41 -35.62 -10.10 28.66
N ALA A 42 -36.01 -9.46 27.56
CA ALA A 42 -35.76 -8.04 27.30
C ALA A 42 -36.60 -7.17 28.27
N PRO A 43 -36.02 -6.12 28.87
CA PRO A 43 -36.81 -5.09 29.56
C PRO A 43 -37.58 -4.22 28.57
N ALA A 44 -38.76 -3.82 29.00
CA ALA A 44 -39.78 -3.12 28.24
C ALA A 44 -39.33 -1.74 27.69
N THR A 45 -39.79 -1.47 26.47
CA THR A 45 -39.83 -0.17 25.80
C THR A 45 -40.72 0.81 26.57
N PRO A 46 -40.26 2.04 26.89
CA PRO A 46 -41.17 3.14 27.16
C PRO A 46 -41.58 3.82 25.85
N THR A 47 -42.87 3.72 25.57
CA THR A 47 -43.61 4.51 24.59
C THR A 47 -43.68 5.95 25.08
N ASN A 48 -43.28 6.93 24.27
CA ASN A 48 -43.79 8.29 24.37
C ASN A 48 -44.10 8.80 22.96
N THR A 49 -45.40 8.84 22.69
CA THR A 49 -46.05 9.62 21.65
C THR A 49 -45.96 11.08 22.04
N ASP A 50 -45.47 11.94 21.15
CA ASP A 50 -45.94 13.33 21.03
C ASP A 50 -45.44 13.97 19.72
N THR A 51 -46.40 14.31 18.89
CA THR A 51 -46.37 15.29 17.78
C THR A 51 -47.75 15.98 17.87
N PRO A 52 -47.98 17.24 17.45
CA PRO A 52 -47.22 18.02 16.47
C PRO A 52 -47.06 19.53 16.79
N THR A 53 -46.32 20.28 15.96
CA THR A 53 -46.81 21.52 15.29
C THR A 53 -45.76 22.03 14.28
N SER A 54 -46.28 22.58 13.19
CA SER A 54 -45.71 23.02 11.91
C SER A 54 -44.98 24.38 11.90
N SER A 55 -44.38 24.66 10.72
CA SER A 55 -43.89 25.94 10.16
C SER A 55 -42.54 26.45 10.72
N GLU A 56 -41.56 26.94 9.96
CA GLU A 56 -41.56 27.68 8.68
C GLU A 56 -40.35 27.35 7.80
N ALA A 57 -40.51 27.63 6.51
CA ALA A 57 -39.44 27.68 5.52
C ALA A 57 -38.48 28.85 5.80
N GLY A 58 -37.18 28.61 5.68
CA GLY A 58 -36.16 29.65 5.86
C GLY A 58 -34.80 29.23 5.31
N VAL A 59 -34.53 29.64 4.08
CA VAL A 59 -33.24 30.12 3.54
C VAL A 59 -31.97 29.36 3.99
N THR A 60 -31.48 28.47 3.13
CA THR A 60 -30.11 27.93 3.22
C THR A 60 -29.09 29.05 2.95
N SER A 61 -28.57 29.62 4.03
CA SER A 61 -27.40 30.50 4.03
C SER A 61 -26.14 29.67 3.77
N SER A 62 -25.44 29.99 2.68
CA SER A 62 -24.06 29.60 2.43
C SER A 62 -23.14 30.13 3.53
N SER A 63 -22.69 29.26 4.43
CA SER A 63 -21.75 29.61 5.49
C SER A 63 -20.33 29.67 4.95
N ASP A 64 -19.87 30.89 4.66
CA ASP A 64 -18.45 31.19 4.53
C ASP A 64 -17.77 30.96 5.89
N SER A 65 -17.02 29.87 5.98
CA SER A 65 -16.28 29.47 7.19
C SER A 65 -14.94 30.21 7.26
N SER A 66 -14.96 31.42 7.80
CA SER A 66 -13.78 32.07 8.36
C SER A 66 -14.13 32.64 9.74
N SER A 67 -14.10 31.78 10.77
CA SER A 67 -14.21 32.22 12.17
C SER A 67 -13.01 31.67 12.96
N PRO A 68 -12.30 32.52 13.73
CA PRO A 68 -11.18 32.09 14.57
C PRO A 68 -11.75 31.45 15.85
N ALA A 69 -11.56 30.14 16.01
CA ALA A 69 -11.95 29.42 17.23
C ALA A 69 -10.76 29.30 18.18
N THR A 70 -10.90 29.91 19.36
CA THR A 70 -10.05 29.71 20.55
C THR A 70 -10.47 28.44 21.29
N GLY A 71 -9.54 27.52 21.54
CA GLY A 71 -9.73 26.41 22.47
C GLY A 71 -9.22 25.07 21.95
N ASP A 72 -8.08 24.65 22.50
CA ASP A 72 -7.50 23.31 22.57
C ASP A 72 -7.04 22.57 21.30
N SER A 73 -5.81 22.05 21.41
CA SER A 73 -5.10 21.01 20.63
C SER A 73 -5.08 21.02 19.09
N SER A 74 -5.60 22.05 18.41
CA SER A 74 -5.58 22.09 16.94
C SER A 74 -4.29 22.73 16.41
N VAL A 75 -3.56 22.01 15.55
CA VAL A 75 -2.48 22.57 14.74
C VAL A 75 -3.07 23.66 13.84
N ARG A 76 -3.13 24.90 14.33
CA ARG A 76 -3.64 26.05 13.58
C ARG A 76 -2.51 27.05 13.42
N GLY A 77 -1.58 26.74 12.53
CA GLY A 77 -0.67 27.74 11.99
C GLY A 77 -1.43 28.87 11.30
N VAL A 78 -0.72 29.81 10.70
CA VAL A 78 -1.27 31.02 10.07
C VAL A 78 -2.24 30.69 8.91
N PRO A 79 -3.55 31.02 9.02
CA PRO A 79 -4.49 30.79 7.94
C PRO A 79 -4.11 31.52 6.65
N ILE A 80 -4.30 30.86 5.51
CA ILE A 80 -4.14 31.50 4.20
C ILE A 80 -5.39 32.33 3.92
N SER A 81 -5.24 33.66 3.84
CA SER A 81 -6.36 34.57 3.58
C SER A 81 -7.07 34.22 2.26
N GLY A 82 -8.40 34.10 2.32
CA GLY A 82 -9.25 33.75 1.18
C GLY A 82 -9.26 32.27 0.80
N ALA A 83 -8.42 31.43 1.42
CA ALA A 83 -8.39 30.01 1.13
C ALA A 83 -9.50 29.25 1.85
N LYS A 84 -10.05 28.23 1.18
CA LYS A 84 -11.07 27.34 1.74
C LYS A 84 -10.98 25.95 1.16
N ILE A 85 -11.45 24.96 1.91
CA ILE A 85 -11.64 23.60 1.43
C ILE A 85 -13.14 23.35 1.26
N THR A 86 -13.52 22.82 0.12
CA THR A 86 -14.87 22.29 -0.15
C THR A 86 -14.79 20.80 -0.43
N PHE A 87 -15.79 20.04 -0.03
CA PHE A 87 -15.85 18.60 -0.27
C PHE A 87 -16.92 18.24 -1.30
N SER A 88 -16.76 17.15 -2.02
CA SER A 88 -17.71 16.63 -3.01
C SER A 88 -17.66 15.11 -3.10
N ASN A 89 -18.60 14.52 -3.84
CA ASN A 89 -18.54 13.12 -4.27
C ASN A 89 -17.94 12.96 -5.69
N SER A 90 -17.44 14.04 -6.28
CA SER A 90 -16.85 14.10 -7.61
C SER A 90 -15.38 14.50 -7.56
N PRO A 91 -14.46 13.81 -8.27
CA PRO A 91 -13.02 14.11 -8.25
C PRO A 91 -12.63 15.53 -8.69
N ASP A 92 -13.49 16.22 -9.44
CA ASP A 92 -13.25 17.58 -9.93
C ASP A 92 -13.66 18.69 -8.92
N GLY A 93 -14.25 18.31 -7.79
CA GLY A 93 -14.79 19.23 -6.80
C GLY A 93 -16.16 19.81 -7.17
N SER A 94 -16.84 19.31 -8.21
CA SER A 94 -18.20 19.75 -8.57
C SER A 94 -19.23 19.32 -7.52
N ASN A 95 -20.32 20.09 -7.40
CA ASN A 95 -21.43 19.84 -6.47
C ASN A 95 -20.97 19.72 -5.00
N PRO A 96 -20.50 20.83 -4.40
CA PRO A 96 -19.97 20.81 -3.04
C PRO A 96 -21.04 20.37 -2.02
N LYS A 97 -20.61 19.56 -1.07
CA LYS A 97 -21.40 19.01 0.04
C LYS A 97 -20.66 19.22 1.36
N THR A 98 -21.42 19.30 2.44
CA THR A 98 -20.89 19.39 3.81
C THR A 98 -21.18 18.14 4.64
N SER A 99 -21.94 17.18 4.09
CA SER A 99 -22.32 15.94 4.76
C SER A 99 -22.17 14.72 3.86
N PHE A 100 -21.65 13.65 4.44
CA PHE A 100 -21.36 12.38 3.76
C PHE A 100 -21.74 11.20 4.64
N THR A 101 -21.97 10.06 4.01
CA THR A 101 -22.13 8.76 4.67
C THR A 101 -20.92 7.87 4.40
N SER A 102 -20.73 6.85 5.25
CA SER A 102 -19.67 5.85 5.07
C SER A 102 -19.78 4.98 3.82
N SER A 103 -20.85 5.13 3.03
CA SER A 103 -21.04 4.48 1.72
C SER A 103 -20.60 5.34 0.53
N GLU A 104 -20.33 6.62 0.76
CA GLU A 104 -19.94 7.58 -0.28
C GLU A 104 -18.43 7.68 -0.45
N ASN A 105 -18.01 8.14 -1.63
CA ASN A 105 -16.63 8.57 -1.86
C ASN A 105 -16.55 10.08 -1.58
N ILE A 106 -15.41 10.53 -1.08
CA ILE A 106 -15.19 11.91 -0.66
C ILE A 106 -13.94 12.44 -1.36
N TYR A 107 -14.09 13.58 -2.02
CA TYR A 107 -13.01 14.34 -2.64
C TYR A 107 -13.03 15.75 -2.04
N GLY A 108 -11.85 16.35 -1.92
CA GLY A 108 -11.67 17.71 -1.47
C GLY A 108 -11.17 18.59 -2.60
N ARG A 109 -11.50 19.88 -2.50
CA ARG A 109 -10.95 20.93 -3.34
C ARG A 109 -10.50 22.06 -2.43
N LEU A 110 -9.21 22.36 -2.49
CA LEU A 110 -8.60 23.53 -1.89
C LEU A 110 -8.68 24.67 -2.91
N ASP A 111 -9.37 25.75 -2.58
CA ASP A 111 -9.33 27.03 -3.29
C ASP A 111 -8.45 28.00 -2.50
N LEU A 112 -7.58 28.75 -3.18
CA LEU A 112 -6.59 29.63 -2.55
C LEU A 112 -6.88 31.13 -2.76
N GLY A 113 -8.13 31.49 -3.07
CA GLY A 113 -8.54 32.89 -3.14
C GLY A 113 -7.82 33.67 -4.23
N GLY A 114 -7.51 33.01 -5.36
CA GLY A 114 -6.81 33.59 -6.50
C GLY A 114 -5.28 33.52 -6.44
N ARG A 115 -4.69 33.01 -5.35
CA ARG A 115 -3.23 32.74 -5.27
C ARG A 115 -2.91 31.35 -5.76
N THR A 116 -1.73 31.15 -6.34
CA THR A 116 -1.25 29.80 -6.67
C THR A 116 -0.86 29.03 -5.39
N MET A 117 -0.85 27.70 -5.42
CA MET A 117 -0.31 26.92 -4.27
C MET A 117 1.15 27.28 -3.99
N TYR A 118 1.94 27.43 -5.05
CA TYR A 118 3.34 27.81 -4.99
C TYR A 118 3.56 29.10 -4.19
N ASP A 119 2.70 30.10 -4.40
CA ASP A 119 2.74 31.35 -3.66
C ASP A 119 2.11 31.25 -2.27
N ALA A 120 0.99 30.53 -2.15
CA ALA A 120 0.19 30.46 -0.92
C ALA A 120 0.95 29.75 0.21
N PHE A 121 1.67 28.67 -0.13
CA PHE A 121 2.51 27.91 0.81
C PHE A 121 3.97 28.37 0.85
N GLY A 122 4.37 29.34 0.03
CA GLY A 122 5.72 29.91 0.07
C GLY A 122 6.81 29.01 -0.55
N TRP A 123 6.43 28.08 -1.42
CA TRP A 123 7.35 27.12 -2.06
C TRP A 123 8.37 27.75 -3.00
N LYS A 124 8.23 29.04 -3.33
CA LYS A 124 9.27 29.82 -4.02
C LYS A 124 10.66 29.72 -3.37
N ALA A 125 10.70 29.58 -2.05
CA ALA A 125 11.95 29.44 -1.31
C ALA A 125 12.63 28.08 -1.53
N MET A 126 11.91 27.07 -2.02
CA MET A 126 12.41 25.71 -2.26
C MET A 126 13.10 25.56 -3.63
N GLY A 127 13.08 26.61 -4.45
CA GLY A 127 13.58 26.58 -5.83
C GLY A 127 12.69 25.81 -6.79
N ASN A 128 13.20 25.56 -8.00
CA ASN A 128 12.49 24.81 -9.03
C ASN A 128 12.56 23.30 -8.72
N ARG A 129 11.41 22.70 -8.42
CA ARG A 129 11.27 21.25 -8.16
C ARG A 129 10.18 20.65 -9.05
N ASP A 130 10.29 19.35 -9.32
CA ASP A 130 9.28 18.59 -10.05
C ASP A 130 8.02 18.34 -9.20
N PHE A 131 8.19 18.28 -7.87
CA PHE A 131 7.10 18.18 -6.91
C PHE A 131 7.37 19.05 -5.68
N TYR A 132 6.27 19.43 -5.05
CA TYR A 132 6.21 20.05 -3.73
C TYR A 132 5.41 19.13 -2.80
N TYR A 133 5.34 19.47 -1.51
CA TYR A 133 4.54 18.69 -0.57
C TYR A 133 3.76 19.60 0.38
N VAL A 134 2.57 19.16 0.75
CA VAL A 134 1.83 19.67 1.90
C VAL A 134 1.73 18.55 2.94
N SER A 135 1.72 18.95 4.20
CA SER A 135 1.30 18.08 5.29
C SER A 135 -0.21 18.21 5.49
N TYR A 136 -0.81 17.20 6.09
CA TYR A 136 -2.18 17.28 6.51
C TYR A 136 -2.42 16.59 7.84
N TRP A 137 -3.48 17.03 8.50
CA TRP A 137 -4.00 16.48 9.74
C TRP A 137 -5.48 16.18 9.55
N VAL A 138 -5.91 15.01 9.98
CA VAL A 138 -7.33 14.64 10.05
C VAL A 138 -7.66 14.29 11.48
N GLN A 139 -8.68 14.93 12.03
CA GLN A 139 -9.22 14.65 13.36
C GLN A 139 -10.69 14.23 13.24
N ILE A 140 -11.05 13.13 13.89
CA ILE A 140 -12.42 12.60 13.86
C ILE A 140 -13.01 12.66 15.27
N ARG A 141 -14.16 13.34 15.41
CA ARG A 141 -14.86 13.53 16.67
C ARG A 141 -16.31 13.05 16.57
N PRO A 142 -16.90 12.47 17.62
CA PRO A 142 -18.35 12.31 17.70
C PRO A 142 -19.05 13.66 17.57
N ALA A 143 -20.22 13.72 16.94
CA ALA A 143 -20.98 14.96 16.83
C ALA A 143 -21.40 15.56 18.19
N SER A 144 -21.44 14.74 19.25
CA SER A 144 -21.86 15.14 20.61
C SER A 144 -20.72 15.54 21.55
N GLY A 145 -19.45 15.44 21.13
CA GLY A 145 -18.29 15.62 22.00
C GLY A 145 -17.29 16.63 21.45
N LYS A 146 -16.62 17.36 22.33
CA LYS A 146 -15.47 18.23 21.97
C LYS A 146 -14.15 17.46 21.96
N ASP A 147 -14.06 16.41 22.77
CA ASP A 147 -12.87 15.61 22.94
C ASP A 147 -12.78 14.56 21.83
N GLY A 148 -11.62 14.48 21.18
CA GLY A 148 -11.28 13.35 20.32
C GLY A 148 -11.28 12.05 21.15
N TRP A 149 -11.47 10.91 20.50
CA TRP A 149 -11.35 9.64 21.21
C TRP A 149 -9.91 9.47 21.74
N GLU A 150 -9.75 9.25 23.05
CA GLU A 150 -8.47 9.16 23.80
C GLU A 150 -7.47 8.09 23.28
N HIS A 151 -7.81 7.33 22.24
CA HIS A 151 -6.93 6.41 21.53
C HIS A 151 -6.46 7.02 20.19
N ASP A 152 -5.86 8.20 20.31
CA ASP A 152 -5.56 9.18 19.26
C ASP A 152 -4.46 8.77 18.24
N TRP A 153 -4.32 7.46 17.98
CA TRP A 153 -3.32 6.89 17.05
C TRP A 153 -3.65 7.15 15.57
N HIS A 154 -4.83 7.70 15.29
CA HIS A 154 -5.35 7.93 13.94
C HIS A 154 -5.45 9.41 13.57
N ASN A 155 -5.11 10.31 14.50
CA ASN A 155 -4.77 11.70 14.22
C ASN A 155 -3.31 11.73 13.74
N GLY A 156 -3.11 11.36 12.47
CA GLY A 156 -1.79 11.27 11.86
C GLY A 156 -1.46 12.53 11.08
N ARG A 157 -0.22 13.01 11.21
CA ARG A 157 0.37 13.88 10.19
C ARG A 157 0.72 13.00 9.00
N GLY A 158 0.05 13.22 7.88
CA GLY A 158 0.44 12.65 6.59
C GLY A 158 1.12 13.70 5.71
N TYR A 159 1.79 13.23 4.68
CA TYR A 159 2.35 14.08 3.62
C TYR A 159 1.73 13.68 2.29
N THR A 160 1.45 14.68 1.47
CA THR A 160 0.97 14.49 0.11
C THR A 160 1.75 15.40 -0.83
N LEU A 161 2.03 14.88 -2.03
CA LEU A 161 2.80 15.58 -3.04
C LEU A 161 1.88 16.33 -3.99
N VAL A 162 2.38 17.47 -4.45
CA VAL A 162 1.73 18.34 -5.43
C VAL A 162 2.67 18.47 -6.61
N THR A 163 2.23 18.16 -7.82
CA THR A 163 3.09 18.29 -8.99
C THR A 163 3.43 19.75 -9.25
N LYS A 164 4.51 20.01 -9.99
CA LYS A 164 4.85 21.36 -10.41
C LYS A 164 3.69 22.05 -11.15
N GLU A 165 2.97 21.34 -12.00
CA GLU A 165 1.82 21.87 -12.75
C GLU A 165 0.65 22.20 -11.83
N GLU A 166 0.36 21.36 -10.84
CA GLU A 166 -0.68 21.62 -9.84
C GLU A 166 -0.31 22.79 -8.93
N ALA A 167 0.96 22.93 -8.57
CA ALA A 167 1.44 24.00 -7.72
C ALA A 167 1.19 25.40 -8.33
N GLN A 168 1.11 25.50 -9.66
CA GLN A 168 0.83 26.75 -10.37
C GLN A 168 -0.68 27.08 -10.45
N LYS A 169 -1.56 26.17 -10.02
CA LYS A 169 -3.01 26.40 -10.03
C LYS A 169 -3.44 27.18 -8.79
N THR A 170 -4.54 27.91 -8.93
CA THR A 170 -5.22 28.60 -7.82
C THR A 170 -6.16 27.71 -7.01
N TYR A 171 -6.26 26.45 -7.41
CA TYR A 171 -7.01 25.41 -6.72
C TYR A 171 -6.27 24.08 -6.84
N TRP A 172 -6.59 23.15 -5.95
CA TRP A 172 -6.08 21.80 -5.98
C TRP A 172 -7.15 20.82 -5.54
N ASN A 173 -7.40 19.81 -6.37
CA ASN A 173 -8.30 18.72 -6.04
C ASN A 173 -7.51 17.61 -5.40
N PHE A 174 -8.04 17.06 -4.32
CA PHE A 174 -7.42 15.98 -3.59
C PHE A 174 -8.45 14.94 -3.16
N ASP A 175 -7.97 13.76 -2.82
CA ASP A 175 -8.78 12.63 -2.42
C ASP A 175 -8.87 12.58 -0.91
N VAL A 176 -10.04 12.28 -0.37
CA VAL A 176 -10.24 12.10 1.07
C VAL A 176 -10.60 10.64 1.34
N LEU A 177 -11.65 10.14 0.69
CA LEU A 177 -12.03 8.73 0.65
C LEU A 177 -12.40 8.40 -0.80
N PRO A 178 -11.41 8.26 -1.70
CA PRO A 178 -11.68 8.17 -3.12
C PRO A 178 -12.26 6.81 -3.52
N ASP A 179 -12.90 6.79 -4.69
CA ASP A 179 -13.02 5.53 -5.45
C ASP A 179 -11.61 5.06 -5.80
N PRO A 180 -11.18 3.84 -5.45
CA PRO A 180 -9.83 3.36 -5.75
C PRO A 180 -9.44 3.47 -7.22
N ALA A 181 -10.41 3.37 -8.15
CA ALA A 181 -10.16 3.50 -9.58
C ALA A 181 -9.99 4.95 -10.06
N LYS A 182 -10.35 5.94 -9.24
CA LYS A 182 -10.32 7.39 -9.57
C LYS A 182 -9.41 8.21 -8.69
N ALA A 183 -8.76 7.58 -7.72
CA ALA A 183 -7.81 8.26 -6.86
C ALA A 183 -6.71 8.91 -7.74
N SER A 184 -6.26 10.10 -7.35
CA SER A 184 -5.28 10.94 -8.05
C SER A 184 -4.21 11.64 -7.18
N THR A 185 -4.51 11.92 -5.91
CA THR A 185 -3.63 12.63 -4.95
C THR A 185 -2.40 11.81 -4.64
N LEU A 186 -1.19 12.36 -4.55
CA LEU A 186 0.03 11.56 -4.42
C LEU A 186 0.50 11.40 -2.96
N THR A 187 0.84 10.18 -2.50
CA THR A 187 1.38 9.98 -1.13
C THR A 187 2.86 10.28 -1.04
N SER A 188 3.31 10.73 0.14
CA SER A 188 4.71 10.73 0.52
C SER A 188 4.86 10.24 1.96
N ALA A 189 5.89 9.41 2.21
CA ALA A 189 6.29 9.01 3.56
C ALA A 189 7.28 10.00 4.18
N LEU A 190 8.13 10.65 3.37
CA LEU A 190 9.12 11.65 3.80
C LEU A 190 9.28 12.82 2.79
N PRO A 191 9.66 14.03 3.26
CA PRO A 191 9.90 15.20 2.41
C PRO A 191 10.97 15.04 1.30
N ASP A 192 11.91 14.12 1.47
CA ASP A 192 13.12 13.93 0.66
C ASP A 192 13.10 12.70 -0.26
N GLU A 193 12.12 11.82 -0.12
CA GLU A 193 11.97 10.61 -0.95
C GLU A 193 11.21 10.86 -2.28
N LEU A 194 11.33 12.08 -2.82
CA LEU A 194 10.68 12.55 -4.05
C LEU A 194 10.94 11.65 -5.27
N GLU A 195 12.09 11.00 -5.33
CA GLU A 195 12.46 10.11 -6.45
C GLU A 195 11.75 8.74 -6.40
N TYR A 196 11.29 8.33 -5.22
CA TYR A 196 10.70 7.01 -4.94
C TYR A 196 9.17 7.01 -4.90
N TYR A 197 8.52 8.17 -5.06
CA TYR A 197 7.08 8.32 -4.84
C TYR A 197 6.31 8.88 -6.02
N LYS A 198 5.50 8.00 -6.60
CA LYS A 198 4.75 8.20 -7.84
C LYS A 198 3.42 7.46 -7.78
N GLY A 199 2.79 7.48 -6.62
CA GLY A 199 1.57 6.75 -6.36
C GLY A 199 0.57 7.59 -5.58
N VAL A 200 -0.68 7.18 -5.67
CA VAL A 200 -1.88 7.92 -5.32
C VAL A 200 -2.47 7.66 -3.90
N SER A 201 -2.36 8.54 -2.91
CA SER A 201 -3.04 8.43 -1.61
C SER A 201 -4.16 9.43 -1.39
N GLY A 202 -5.24 8.97 -0.77
CA GLY A 202 -6.20 9.86 -0.11
C GLY A 202 -5.68 10.43 1.21
N MET A 203 -6.19 11.60 1.58
CA MET A 203 -6.00 12.27 2.86
C MET A 203 -7.06 11.74 3.84
N TRP A 204 -6.92 10.49 4.27
CA TRP A 204 -7.85 9.77 5.15
C TRP A 204 -7.18 9.35 6.47
N PRO A 205 -7.92 9.13 7.56
CA PRO A 205 -7.47 8.27 8.66
C PRO A 205 -6.99 6.91 8.15
N LEU A 206 -5.95 6.36 8.79
CA LEU A 206 -5.34 5.08 8.44
C LEU A 206 -6.28 3.91 8.78
N ILE A 207 -7.26 3.64 7.93
CA ILE A 207 -8.20 2.50 8.02
C ILE A 207 -7.67 1.35 7.17
N ALA A 208 -6.59 0.72 7.63
CA ALA A 208 -5.93 -0.37 6.91
C ALA A 208 -6.71 -1.70 6.90
N ASP A 209 -7.61 -1.89 7.87
CA ASP A 209 -8.34 -3.12 8.13
C ASP A 209 -9.63 -2.86 8.93
N MET A 210 -10.39 -3.92 9.23
CA MET A 210 -11.63 -3.80 10.01
C MET A 210 -11.41 -3.33 11.44
N ASP A 211 -10.27 -3.65 12.05
CA ASP A 211 -10.02 -3.30 13.45
C ASP A 211 -9.62 -1.82 13.57
N SER A 212 -8.85 -1.29 12.62
CA SER A 212 -8.61 0.15 12.48
C SER A 212 -9.88 0.91 12.12
N ALA A 213 -10.79 0.35 11.30
CA ALA A 213 -12.10 0.94 11.06
C ALA A 213 -12.92 1.06 12.34
N ARG A 214 -12.97 -0.01 13.16
CA ARG A 214 -13.65 -0.02 14.46
C ARG A 214 -13.01 0.92 15.48
N ARG A 215 -11.68 1.04 15.50
CA ARG A 215 -11.00 2.01 16.37
C ARG A 215 -11.30 3.45 15.95
N THR A 216 -11.34 3.72 14.64
CA THR A 216 -11.65 5.05 14.10
C THR A 216 -13.11 5.43 14.31
N PHE A 217 -14.03 4.48 14.13
CA PHE A 217 -15.47 4.65 14.30
C PHE A 217 -16.04 3.55 15.22
N PRO A 218 -15.95 3.72 16.55
CA PRO A 218 -16.33 2.68 17.52
C PRO A 218 -17.83 2.36 17.54
N GLN A 219 -18.66 3.29 17.06
CA GLN A 219 -20.11 3.15 17.04
C GLN A 219 -20.72 3.76 15.78
N ASN A 220 -21.88 3.26 15.36
CA ASN A 220 -22.69 3.90 14.33
C ASN A 220 -23.09 5.30 14.80
N GLY A 221 -23.15 6.28 13.89
CA GLY A 221 -23.60 7.62 14.26
C GLY A 221 -22.95 8.72 13.45
N ASN A 222 -23.23 9.94 13.89
CA ASN A 222 -22.69 11.16 13.31
C ASN A 222 -21.33 11.51 13.92
N TYR A 223 -20.39 11.82 13.05
CA TYR A 223 -19.05 12.28 13.35
C TYR A 223 -18.80 13.63 12.65
N THR A 224 -17.87 14.40 13.19
CA THR A 224 -17.26 15.54 12.54
C THR A 224 -15.84 15.16 12.16
N VAL A 225 -15.52 15.30 10.87
CA VAL A 225 -14.16 15.14 10.36
C VAL A 225 -13.59 16.54 10.15
N ASP A 226 -12.58 16.89 10.94
CA ASP A 226 -11.81 18.13 10.84
C ASP A 226 -10.53 17.84 10.05
N MET A 227 -10.38 18.51 8.91
CA MET A 227 -9.22 18.37 8.05
C MET A 227 -8.46 19.68 8.01
N THR A 228 -7.17 19.63 8.26
CA THR A 228 -6.26 20.76 8.14
C THR A 228 -5.12 20.42 7.20
N ILE A 229 -4.96 21.20 6.14
CA ILE A 229 -3.83 21.14 5.20
C ILE A 229 -2.86 22.24 5.57
N PHE A 230 -1.58 21.92 5.63
CA PHE A 230 -0.56 22.90 5.99
C PHE A 230 0.75 22.68 5.23
N GLY A 231 1.35 23.77 4.77
CA GLY A 231 2.68 23.76 4.20
C GLY A 231 3.70 24.17 5.25
N ASP A 232 4.88 23.54 5.22
CA ASP A 232 6.02 24.03 5.99
C ASP A 232 6.26 25.50 5.62
N SER A 233 6.51 26.33 6.63
CA SER A 233 7.00 27.68 6.38
C SER A 233 8.50 27.61 6.09
N TYR A 234 8.95 28.37 5.10
CA TYR A 234 10.35 28.48 4.75
C TYR A 234 10.82 29.91 5.02
N ASP A 235 12.04 30.05 5.54
CA ASP A 235 12.71 31.35 5.59
C ASP A 235 13.14 31.80 4.18
N ASP A 236 13.61 33.04 4.06
CA ASP A 236 14.07 33.60 2.79
C ASP A 236 15.28 32.86 2.19
N TRP A 237 15.89 31.94 2.96
CA TRP A 237 17.02 31.10 2.55
C TRP A 237 16.59 29.66 2.23
N GLY A 238 15.29 29.35 2.24
CA GLY A 238 14.75 28.03 1.90
C GLY A 238 14.86 26.99 3.00
N LYS A 239 15.14 27.38 4.25
CA LYS A 239 15.12 26.46 5.39
C LYS A 239 13.72 26.37 6.01
N PRO A 240 13.24 25.17 6.37
CA PRO A 240 12.01 25.03 7.12
C PRO A 240 12.11 25.79 8.45
N ALA A 241 11.13 26.63 8.78
CA ALA A 241 11.18 27.48 9.97
C ALA A 241 10.98 26.71 11.29
N GLY A 242 10.65 25.41 11.23
CA GLY A 242 10.54 24.51 12.38
C GLY A 242 9.33 24.72 13.31
N ASP A 243 8.75 25.92 13.32
CA ASP A 243 7.63 26.27 14.21
C ASP A 243 6.26 26.05 13.53
N PHE A 244 5.49 25.07 14.02
CA PHE A 244 4.16 24.74 13.49
C PHE A 244 3.17 25.91 13.50
N GLU A 245 3.26 26.80 14.49
CA GLU A 245 2.42 28.00 14.59
C GLU A 245 2.61 28.96 13.41
N LYS A 246 3.75 28.86 12.71
CA LYS A 246 4.07 29.67 11.53
C LYS A 246 3.66 29.02 10.21
N PHE A 247 3.20 27.77 10.24
CA PHE A 247 2.83 27.05 9.02
C PHE A 247 1.60 27.68 8.38
N ARG A 248 1.58 27.74 7.05
CA ARG A 248 0.42 28.26 6.32
C ARG A 248 -0.64 27.17 6.30
N THR A 249 -1.83 27.46 6.80
CA THR A 249 -2.88 26.45 7.01
C THR A 249 -4.18 26.79 6.28
N VAL A 250 -4.92 25.74 5.93
CA VAL A 250 -6.32 25.80 5.48
C VAL A 250 -7.06 24.63 6.11
N SER A 251 -8.17 24.91 6.78
CA SER A 251 -8.95 23.89 7.50
C SER A 251 -10.40 23.88 7.03
N ALA A 252 -11.04 22.72 7.08
CA ALA A 252 -12.48 22.59 6.92
C ALA A 252 -13.02 21.39 7.70
N ASN A 253 -14.31 21.46 8.01
CA ASN A 253 -15.04 20.39 8.66
C ASN A 253 -16.08 19.81 7.70
N LEU A 254 -16.32 18.50 7.80
CA LEU A 254 -17.49 17.85 7.21
C LEU A 254 -18.22 17.00 8.25
N ALA A 255 -19.52 16.85 8.06
CA ALA A 255 -20.34 15.89 8.80
C ALA A 255 -20.24 14.52 8.14
N PHE A 256 -20.03 13.47 8.94
CA PHE A 256 -19.86 12.11 8.47
C PHE A 256 -20.75 11.14 9.25
N GLN A 257 -21.72 10.54 8.59
CA GLN A 257 -22.59 9.52 9.17
C GLN A 257 -21.97 8.13 8.91
N PHE A 258 -21.44 7.51 9.95
CA PHE A 258 -20.85 6.18 9.87
C PHE A 258 -21.89 5.08 10.14
N SER A 259 -21.78 4.00 9.36
CA SER A 259 -22.42 2.71 9.58
C SER A 259 -21.37 1.61 9.61
N GLY A 260 -21.40 0.77 10.64
CA GLY A 260 -20.54 -0.40 10.79
C GLY A 260 -20.72 -1.43 9.67
N SER A 261 -21.85 -1.42 8.95
CA SER A 261 -22.03 -2.22 7.73
C SER A 261 -21.04 -1.85 6.62
N ASP A 262 -20.56 -0.61 6.63
CA ASP A 262 -19.68 -0.07 5.59
C ASP A 262 -18.20 -0.18 5.98
N GLY A 263 -17.88 -0.64 7.20
CA GLY A 263 -16.50 -0.78 7.67
C GLY A 263 -15.64 -1.62 6.71
N GLN A 264 -16.19 -2.71 6.17
CA GLN A 264 -15.49 -3.56 5.20
C GLN A 264 -15.24 -2.83 3.88
N ARG A 265 -16.17 -1.96 3.46
CA ARG A 265 -16.00 -1.12 2.27
C ARG A 265 -14.86 -0.12 2.48
N LEU A 266 -14.82 0.53 3.64
CA LEU A 266 -13.74 1.48 3.97
C LEU A 266 -12.37 0.79 3.98
N ALA A 267 -12.25 -0.34 4.70
CA ALA A 267 -11.00 -1.09 4.77
C ALA A 267 -10.55 -1.62 3.40
N SER A 268 -11.45 -2.22 2.63
CA SER A 268 -11.12 -2.72 1.28
C SER A 268 -10.88 -1.59 0.27
N GLY A 269 -11.51 -0.43 0.44
CA GLY A 269 -11.26 0.76 -0.35
C GLY A 269 -9.86 1.29 -0.11
N TYR A 270 -9.44 1.37 1.16
CA TYR A 270 -8.07 1.73 1.53
C TYR A 270 -7.04 0.74 0.97
N GLU A 271 -7.27 -0.56 1.11
CA GLU A 271 -6.38 -1.60 0.57
C GLU A 271 -6.26 -1.48 -0.96
N LYS A 272 -7.37 -1.33 -1.67
CA LYS A 272 -7.36 -1.14 -3.13
C LYS A 272 -6.68 0.15 -3.55
N ALA A 273 -6.85 1.24 -2.80
CA ALA A 273 -6.14 2.48 -3.06
C ALA A 273 -4.64 2.25 -2.92
N ARG A 274 -4.18 1.65 -1.81
CA ARG A 274 -2.77 1.27 -1.59
C ARG A 274 -2.24 0.37 -2.71
N ASP A 275 -2.98 -0.65 -3.11
CA ASP A 275 -2.58 -1.55 -4.20
C ASP A 275 -2.49 -0.80 -5.54
N ALA A 276 -3.38 0.18 -5.78
CA ALA A 276 -3.31 1.03 -6.98
C ALA A 276 -2.09 1.96 -6.96
N ILE A 277 -1.69 2.49 -5.79
CA ILE A 277 -0.43 3.24 -5.58
C ILE A 277 0.74 2.39 -6.01
N GLU A 278 0.83 1.20 -5.43
CA GLU A 278 1.93 0.27 -5.64
C GLU A 278 1.99 -0.14 -7.12
N ALA A 279 0.85 -0.47 -7.73
CA ALA A 279 0.78 -0.78 -9.15
C ALA A 279 1.21 0.40 -10.04
N ALA A 280 0.83 1.64 -9.70
CA ALA A 280 1.25 2.84 -10.46
C ALA A 280 2.76 3.08 -10.36
N LYS A 281 3.34 2.94 -9.16
CA LYS A 281 4.80 2.99 -8.94
C LYS A 281 5.50 1.94 -9.78
N ASN A 282 5.06 0.69 -9.65
CA ASN A 282 5.62 -0.48 -10.32
C ASN A 282 5.58 -0.34 -11.84
N ARG A 283 4.50 0.21 -12.41
CA ARG A 283 4.39 0.47 -13.85
C ARG A 283 5.40 1.48 -14.38
N LYS A 284 5.76 2.51 -13.59
CA LYS A 284 6.71 3.53 -14.05
C LYS A 284 8.16 3.08 -13.89
N GLU A 285 8.45 2.28 -12.87
CA GLU A 285 9.77 1.67 -12.64
C GLU A 285 9.95 0.35 -13.41
N MET A 286 8.92 -0.04 -14.16
CA MET A 286 8.91 -1.24 -14.98
C MET A 286 10.02 -1.16 -16.04
N LEU A 287 10.81 -2.22 -16.11
CA LEU A 287 11.78 -2.40 -17.17
C LEU A 287 11.06 -2.64 -18.49
N HIS A 288 11.20 -1.70 -19.42
CA HIS A 288 10.69 -1.82 -20.80
C HIS A 288 11.69 -2.50 -21.76
N ALA A 289 12.82 -2.97 -21.21
CA ALA A 289 13.81 -3.76 -21.91
C ALA A 289 14.53 -4.65 -20.89
N MET A 290 15.09 -5.77 -21.35
CA MET A 290 15.97 -6.57 -20.52
C MET A 290 17.23 -5.75 -20.18
N PRO A 291 17.66 -5.71 -18.90
CA PRO A 291 18.88 -4.99 -18.55
C PRO A 291 20.09 -5.51 -19.33
N ASP A 292 21.02 -4.64 -19.72
CA ASP A 292 22.20 -5.03 -20.51
C ASP A 292 23.04 -6.13 -19.87
N TRP A 293 23.07 -6.17 -18.53
CA TRP A 293 23.77 -7.20 -17.77
C TRP A 293 23.13 -8.59 -17.90
N TRP A 294 21.85 -8.68 -18.29
CA TRP A 294 21.15 -9.95 -18.46
C TRP A 294 21.77 -10.81 -19.57
N TYR A 295 22.36 -10.19 -20.58
CA TYR A 295 22.99 -10.88 -21.71
C TYR A 295 24.46 -11.24 -21.47
N LYS A 296 24.97 -11.04 -20.24
CA LYS A 296 26.34 -11.34 -19.85
C LYS A 296 26.35 -12.48 -18.82
N PRO A 297 26.04 -13.74 -19.25
CA PRO A 297 26.06 -14.88 -18.35
C PRO A 297 27.44 -15.04 -17.74
N ALA A 298 27.49 -15.61 -16.54
CA ALA A 298 28.74 -16.02 -15.93
C ALA A 298 29.49 -17.00 -16.84
N THR A 299 30.61 -16.53 -17.39
CA THR A 299 31.50 -17.36 -18.18
C THR A 299 32.29 -18.26 -17.23
N GLY A 300 32.16 -19.58 -17.39
CA GLY A 300 32.96 -20.54 -16.60
C GLY A 300 32.31 -21.05 -15.31
N VAL A 301 31.00 -20.89 -15.11
CA VAL A 301 30.29 -21.62 -14.05
C VAL A 301 30.18 -23.10 -14.44
N THR A 302 31.12 -23.91 -13.93
CA THR A 302 31.19 -25.36 -14.19
C THR A 302 30.57 -26.19 -13.06
N ASP A 303 30.08 -25.56 -11.99
CA ASP A 303 29.45 -26.26 -10.88
C ASP A 303 28.15 -26.95 -11.33
N ALA A 304 28.13 -28.27 -11.27
CA ALA A 304 26.98 -29.09 -11.64
C ALA A 304 25.69 -28.74 -10.88
N LYS A 305 25.79 -28.10 -9.71
CA LYS A 305 24.63 -27.63 -8.92
C LYS A 305 23.98 -26.40 -9.52
N LEU A 306 24.73 -25.59 -10.27
CA LEU A 306 24.24 -24.42 -11.00
C LEU A 306 23.85 -24.75 -12.46
N ALA A 307 24.06 -25.98 -12.91
CA ALA A 307 23.62 -26.41 -14.22
C ALA A 307 22.09 -26.29 -14.37
N PRO A 308 21.57 -25.84 -15.53
CA PRO A 308 20.14 -25.61 -15.72
C PRO A 308 19.25 -26.81 -15.35
N ALA A 309 19.73 -28.04 -15.61
CA ALA A 309 19.01 -29.28 -15.29
C ALA A 309 18.72 -29.45 -13.78
N ARG A 310 19.55 -28.90 -12.91
CA ARG A 310 19.34 -28.93 -11.44
C ARG A 310 18.72 -27.63 -10.94
N LEU A 311 19.17 -26.51 -11.48
CA LEU A 311 18.77 -25.20 -11.00
C LEU A 311 17.32 -24.86 -11.37
N VAL A 312 16.84 -25.19 -12.57
CA VAL A 312 15.47 -24.85 -12.99
C VAL A 312 14.40 -25.54 -12.13
N PRO A 313 14.47 -26.86 -11.85
CA PRO A 313 13.53 -27.50 -10.91
C PRO A 313 13.58 -26.89 -9.51
N LEU A 314 14.78 -26.57 -9.01
CA LEU A 314 14.95 -25.94 -7.70
C LEU A 314 14.29 -24.56 -7.64
N ILE A 315 14.48 -23.72 -8.67
CA ILE A 315 13.81 -22.42 -8.80
C ILE A 315 12.30 -22.60 -8.88
N LYS A 316 11.81 -23.48 -9.75
CA LYS A 316 10.36 -23.73 -9.91
C LYS A 316 9.70 -24.19 -8.61
N GLY A 317 10.33 -25.12 -7.89
CA GLY A 317 9.86 -25.57 -6.57
C GLY A 317 9.88 -24.44 -5.55
N PHE A 318 10.95 -23.66 -5.52
CA PHE A 318 11.09 -22.53 -4.59
C PHE A 318 10.12 -21.40 -4.87
N ILE A 319 9.87 -20.97 -6.10
CA ILE A 319 8.95 -19.86 -6.34
C ILE A 319 7.48 -20.32 -6.42
N GLY A 320 7.24 -21.59 -6.73
CA GLY A 320 5.90 -22.17 -6.86
C GLY A 320 5.11 -22.19 -5.55
N GLN A 321 5.77 -22.22 -4.40
CA GLN A 321 5.13 -22.07 -3.07
C GLN A 321 4.44 -20.71 -2.88
N TRP A 322 4.77 -19.69 -3.68
CA TRP A 322 4.06 -18.41 -3.73
C TRP A 322 3.17 -18.24 -4.97
N ASN A 323 2.82 -19.34 -5.65
CA ASN A 323 2.03 -19.31 -6.87
C ASN A 323 2.64 -18.46 -8.00
N LEU A 324 3.98 -18.40 -8.05
CA LEU A 324 4.75 -17.71 -9.09
C LEU A 324 5.13 -18.68 -10.21
N THR A 325 5.05 -18.21 -11.45
CA THR A 325 5.40 -19.00 -12.63
C THR A 325 6.80 -18.64 -13.11
N TYR A 326 7.70 -19.63 -13.14
CA TYR A 326 9.05 -19.46 -13.68
C TYR A 326 9.02 -19.10 -15.18
N MET A 327 9.80 -18.10 -15.58
CA MET A 327 10.00 -17.74 -16.99
C MET A 327 11.45 -17.96 -17.42
N LYS A 328 12.40 -17.29 -16.77
CA LYS A 328 13.82 -17.30 -17.14
C LYS A 328 14.69 -17.13 -15.91
N HIS A 329 15.97 -17.50 -16.00
CA HIS A 329 16.96 -17.13 -14.99
C HIS A 329 18.30 -16.80 -15.64
N MET A 330 19.17 -16.16 -14.87
CA MET A 330 20.54 -15.86 -15.23
C MET A 330 21.42 -15.90 -13.99
N VAL A 331 22.59 -16.53 -14.10
CA VAL A 331 23.69 -16.37 -13.14
C VAL A 331 24.58 -15.28 -13.72
N ILE A 332 24.61 -14.10 -13.10
CA ILE A 332 25.37 -12.96 -13.61
C ILE A 332 26.87 -13.25 -13.58
N ASN A 333 27.65 -12.60 -14.43
CA ASN A 333 29.10 -12.73 -14.34
C ASN A 333 29.65 -12.18 -13.02
N PHE A 334 30.65 -12.86 -12.44
CA PHE A 334 31.22 -12.52 -11.15
C PHE A 334 32.70 -12.83 -11.10
N THR A 335 33.45 -11.96 -10.42
CA THR A 335 34.87 -12.14 -10.15
C THR A 335 35.06 -12.51 -8.68
N GLY A 336 35.57 -13.71 -8.42
CA GLY A 336 35.84 -14.19 -7.07
C GLY A 336 35.47 -15.66 -6.86
N PRO A 337 35.55 -16.16 -5.61
CA PRO A 337 35.14 -17.52 -5.29
C PRO A 337 33.63 -17.69 -5.45
N LEU A 338 33.22 -18.68 -6.26
CA LEU A 338 31.82 -19.01 -6.50
C LEU A 338 31.08 -19.33 -5.20
N TRP A 339 31.72 -20.04 -4.28
CA TRP A 339 31.18 -20.37 -2.97
C TRP A 339 31.92 -19.63 -1.87
N VAL A 340 31.17 -18.85 -1.09
CA VAL A 340 31.69 -18.14 0.08
C VAL A 340 31.15 -18.79 1.34
N ILE A 341 32.07 -19.18 2.23
CA ILE A 341 31.73 -19.74 3.55
C ILE A 341 31.37 -18.60 4.49
N GLN A 342 30.18 -18.68 5.08
CA GLN A 342 29.74 -17.82 6.16
C GLN A 342 30.03 -18.52 7.49
N LYS A 343 30.56 -17.75 8.44
CA LYS A 343 30.94 -18.22 9.77
C LYS A 343 30.18 -17.39 10.80
N ASN A 344 29.87 -17.99 11.93
CA ASN A 344 29.38 -17.25 13.10
C ASN A 344 30.52 -16.49 13.79
N ASP A 345 30.19 -15.79 14.87
CA ASP A 345 31.12 -14.96 15.65
C ASP A 345 32.29 -15.76 16.26
N LEU A 346 32.16 -17.08 16.38
CA LEU A 346 33.20 -17.98 16.86
C LEU A 346 34.10 -18.52 15.72
N GLY A 347 33.86 -18.08 14.48
CA GLY A 347 34.59 -18.55 13.30
C GLY A 347 34.16 -19.94 12.81
N ILE A 348 33.06 -20.49 13.34
CA ILE A 348 32.54 -21.81 12.97
C ILE A 348 31.70 -21.66 11.69
N PRO A 349 31.96 -22.44 10.63
CA PRO A 349 31.14 -22.43 9.42
C PRO A 349 29.67 -22.75 9.72
N GLU A 350 28.75 -21.95 9.20
CA GLU A 350 27.30 -22.19 9.32
C GLU A 350 26.70 -22.66 7.99
N TYR A 351 27.09 -21.99 6.91
CA TYR A 351 26.67 -22.32 5.56
C TYR A 351 27.70 -21.80 4.56
N ARG A 352 27.62 -22.27 3.32
CA ARG A 352 28.23 -21.58 2.18
C ARG A 352 27.15 -21.10 1.24
N MET A 353 27.40 -19.99 0.56
CA MET A 353 26.47 -19.41 -0.38
C MET A 353 27.14 -19.15 -1.72
N VAL A 354 26.37 -19.26 -2.80
CA VAL A 354 26.83 -18.84 -4.11
C VAL A 354 26.93 -17.32 -4.18
N LYS A 355 28.08 -16.83 -4.62
CA LYS A 355 28.26 -15.47 -5.16
C LYS A 355 28.60 -15.65 -6.64
N PRO A 356 27.76 -15.19 -7.58
CA PRO A 356 26.77 -14.11 -7.47
C PRO A 356 25.32 -14.56 -7.22
N TYR A 357 24.41 -13.60 -7.09
CA TYR A 357 22.97 -13.86 -7.10
C TYR A 357 22.52 -14.52 -8.40
N ILE A 358 21.47 -15.34 -8.27
CA ILE A 358 20.78 -15.97 -9.38
C ILE A 358 19.56 -15.10 -9.67
N TYR A 359 19.60 -14.33 -10.76
CA TYR A 359 18.46 -13.53 -11.16
C TYR A 359 17.42 -14.43 -11.81
N VAL A 360 16.17 -14.29 -11.40
CA VAL A 360 15.03 -15.02 -11.93
C VAL A 360 14.02 -14.02 -12.45
N ILE A 361 13.45 -14.31 -13.61
CA ILE A 361 12.21 -13.67 -14.07
C ILE A 361 11.08 -14.65 -13.86
N TYR A 362 10.05 -14.18 -13.19
CA TYR A 362 8.84 -14.93 -12.91
C TYR A 362 7.61 -14.09 -13.21
N LYS A 363 6.48 -14.78 -13.36
CA LYS A 363 5.17 -14.18 -13.57
C LYS A 363 4.27 -14.46 -12.39
N GLU A 364 3.61 -13.43 -11.88
CA GLU A 364 2.64 -13.56 -10.81
C GLU A 364 1.25 -13.90 -11.39
N ALA A 365 0.62 -14.93 -10.82
CA ALA A 365 -0.67 -15.41 -11.35
C ALA A 365 -1.83 -14.46 -11.04
N LYS A 366 -1.74 -13.66 -9.97
CA LYS A 366 -2.80 -12.77 -9.48
C LYS A 366 -3.14 -11.68 -10.50
N ASP A 367 -2.13 -11.03 -11.07
CA ASP A 367 -2.28 -9.86 -11.94
C ASP A 367 -1.60 -10.03 -13.31
N ASN A 368 -1.04 -11.20 -13.60
CA ASN A 368 -0.25 -11.50 -14.80
C ASN A 368 1.00 -10.61 -14.96
N SER A 369 1.48 -9.95 -13.90
CA SER A 369 2.69 -9.14 -13.96
C SER A 369 3.96 -10.00 -14.04
N CYS A 370 5.00 -9.47 -14.67
CA CYS A 370 6.33 -10.09 -14.70
C CYS A 370 7.30 -9.28 -13.84
N GLN A 371 8.14 -9.98 -13.10
CA GLN A 371 9.10 -9.39 -12.19
C GLN A 371 10.45 -10.08 -12.37
N VAL A 372 11.53 -9.31 -12.24
CA VAL A 372 12.89 -9.79 -12.06
C VAL A 372 13.25 -9.70 -10.59
N GLY A 373 13.83 -10.75 -10.03
CA GLY A 373 14.31 -10.76 -8.64
C GLY A 373 15.60 -11.57 -8.51
N ALA A 374 16.34 -11.31 -7.44
CA ALA A 374 17.58 -11.99 -7.10
C ALA A 374 17.35 -13.07 -6.04
N LEU A 375 17.75 -14.31 -6.36
CA LEU A 375 17.78 -15.44 -5.44
C LEU A 375 19.20 -15.67 -4.95
N TYR A 376 19.34 -16.14 -3.71
CA TYR A 376 20.60 -16.72 -3.24
C TYR A 376 20.45 -18.24 -3.07
N MET A 377 21.52 -18.95 -3.40
CA MET A 377 21.64 -20.39 -3.15
C MET A 377 22.60 -20.64 -1.99
N ARG A 378 22.21 -21.51 -1.06
CA ARG A 378 22.97 -21.86 0.14
C ARG A 378 23.07 -23.37 0.32
N GLU A 379 24.09 -23.79 1.05
CA GLU A 379 24.22 -25.12 1.60
C GLU A 379 24.62 -25.02 3.07
N SER A 380 23.82 -25.63 3.95
CA SER A 380 24.12 -25.67 5.38
C SER A 380 25.36 -26.53 5.63
N TYR A 381 26.21 -26.09 6.55
CA TYR A 381 27.37 -26.85 6.99
C TYR A 381 26.91 -28.08 7.78
N SER A 382 27.34 -29.26 7.35
CA SER A 382 26.98 -30.55 7.98
C SER A 382 28.09 -31.13 8.86
N GLY A 383 29.18 -30.37 9.07
CA GLY A 383 30.34 -30.82 9.84
C GLY A 383 31.45 -31.44 8.97
N ALA A 384 32.64 -31.60 9.54
CA ALA A 384 33.81 -32.24 8.89
C ALA A 384 34.17 -31.70 7.49
N GLY A 385 33.97 -30.40 7.24
CA GLY A 385 34.22 -29.80 5.92
C GLY A 385 33.16 -30.12 4.86
N THR A 386 32.05 -30.77 5.23
CA THR A 386 30.97 -31.15 4.32
C THR A 386 29.79 -30.18 4.38
N TYR A 387 29.01 -30.16 3.30
CA TYR A 387 27.83 -29.31 3.14
C TYR A 387 26.66 -30.13 2.61
N GLY A 388 25.45 -29.78 3.07
CA GLY A 388 24.22 -30.45 2.68
C GLY A 388 23.76 -30.15 1.25
N GLN A 389 22.50 -30.49 0.95
CA GLN A 389 21.89 -30.18 -0.34
C GLN A 389 21.69 -28.67 -0.52
N PRO A 390 21.82 -28.16 -1.76
CA PRO A 390 21.56 -26.76 -2.06
C PRO A 390 20.08 -26.43 -1.89
N TYR A 391 19.81 -25.26 -1.32
CA TYR A 391 18.48 -24.68 -1.23
C TYR A 391 18.53 -23.21 -1.65
N LEU A 392 17.40 -22.72 -2.16
CA LEU A 392 17.22 -21.30 -2.48
C LEU A 392 16.61 -20.58 -1.28
N GLY A 393 16.92 -19.31 -1.12
CA GLY A 393 16.29 -18.46 -0.13
C GLY A 393 16.13 -17.04 -0.62
N GLY A 394 15.09 -16.38 -0.13
CA GLY A 394 14.70 -15.00 -0.44
C GLY A 394 14.45 -14.70 -1.92
N ILE A 395 13.61 -13.72 -2.18
CA ILE A 395 13.62 -12.98 -3.45
C ILE A 395 13.94 -11.54 -3.06
N ARG A 396 15.04 -10.99 -3.59
CA ARG A 396 15.49 -9.62 -3.33
C ARG A 396 15.48 -8.81 -4.62
N ASP A 397 15.64 -7.49 -4.49
CA ASP A 397 15.83 -6.57 -5.61
C ASP A 397 14.75 -6.75 -6.68
N VAL A 398 13.50 -6.91 -6.21
CA VAL A 398 12.34 -7.18 -7.06
C VAL A 398 12.04 -5.94 -7.87
N GLN A 399 12.01 -6.08 -9.19
CA GLN A 399 11.65 -5.02 -10.13
C GLN A 399 10.67 -5.56 -11.16
N TYR A 400 9.66 -4.78 -11.51
CA TYR A 400 8.72 -5.15 -12.57
C TYR A 400 9.40 -5.08 -13.93
N ILE A 401 9.00 -5.96 -14.85
CA ILE A 401 9.48 -5.99 -16.23
C ILE A 401 8.29 -6.26 -17.15
N ASP A 402 8.27 -5.61 -18.32
CA ASP A 402 7.26 -5.88 -19.32
C ASP A 402 7.33 -7.35 -19.76
N CYS A 403 6.27 -8.12 -19.53
CA CYS A 403 6.20 -9.52 -19.93
C CYS A 403 6.49 -9.74 -21.42
N ALA A 404 6.26 -8.74 -22.28
CA ALA A 404 6.57 -8.81 -23.70
C ALA A 404 8.07 -8.89 -24.00
N VAL A 405 8.93 -8.28 -23.16
CA VAL A 405 10.38 -8.26 -23.37
C VAL A 405 11.10 -9.49 -22.82
N VAL A 406 10.39 -10.31 -22.04
CA VAL A 406 10.91 -11.57 -21.47
C VAL A 406 10.88 -12.71 -22.50
N LYS A 407 10.07 -12.58 -23.55
CA LYS A 407 9.78 -13.62 -24.55
C LYS A 407 11.00 -14.07 -25.35
#